data_AF-A0A9R0VNZ6-F1
#
_entry.id   AF-A0A9R0VNZ6-F1
#
_cell.length_a   1.000
_cell.length_b   1.000
_cell.length_c   1.000
_cell.angle_alpha   90.00
_cell.angle_beta   90.00
_cell.angle_gamma   90.00
#
_symmetry.space_group_name_H-M   'P 1'
#
loop_
_entity.id
_entity.type
_entity.pdbx_description
1 polymer ?
#
loop_
_entity_poly.entity_id
_entity_poly.type
_entity_poly.pdbx_seq_one_letter_code
_entity_poly.pdbx_strand_id
1 'polypeptide(L)'
;MAQWDALVDGALASLAARRLLFNTRLIALAPPPPAPSETSFAGPGPWDRATVEIQVDRTSIQQWLAANGEVSSQEDDEASRELILFSGNDYMCLSSHPAVREAAVKVLTISFAIRTVAAAQEYGMGPRGSSLICGYTTYHKLVEESLAKLQKKEDCLLCPTGFSANTALMTALGSISSLLAAGRKPAEDERIAIFSDALNHASTIDGIRLVERQHQAVAFVYKHCDMSHLDFLLSSCPMEKKVVVTDRQVTCH
;
A
#
# COMPACT_ATOMS: atom_id res chain seq x y z
N MET A 1 -7.82 28.01 -26.22
CA MET A 1 -6.69 27.34 -25.53
C MET A 1 -5.62 28.33 -25.08
N ALA A 2 -5.15 29.26 -25.92
CA ALA A 2 -4.13 30.27 -25.56
C ALA A 2 -4.41 31.11 -24.29
N GLN A 3 -5.68 31.31 -23.94
CA GLN A 3 -6.08 32.07 -22.75
C GLN A 3 -5.96 31.25 -21.45
N TRP A 4 -6.01 29.93 -21.53
CA TRP A 4 -5.87 29.03 -20.40
C TRP A 4 -4.39 28.86 -20.04
N ASP A 5 -3.54 28.65 -21.04
CA ASP A 5 -2.10 28.51 -20.84
C ASP A 5 -1.51 29.80 -20.25
N ALA A 6 -1.96 30.97 -20.72
CA ALA A 6 -1.55 32.27 -20.16
C ALA A 6 -1.97 32.47 -18.69
N LEU A 7 -3.12 31.91 -18.28
CA LEU A 7 -3.58 31.96 -16.89
C LEU A 7 -2.79 30.99 -16.01
N VAL A 8 -2.47 29.80 -16.53
CA VAL A 8 -1.64 28.82 -15.84
C VAL A 8 -0.22 29.35 -15.66
N ASP A 9 0.37 29.93 -16.71
CA ASP A 9 1.71 30.53 -16.65
C ASP A 9 1.77 31.74 -15.70
N GLY A 10 0.74 32.59 -15.71
CA GLY A 10 0.61 33.70 -14.77
C GLY A 10 0.48 33.24 -13.31
N ALA A 11 -0.25 32.16 -13.07
CA ALA A 11 -0.38 31.55 -11.75
C ALA A 11 0.95 30.92 -11.30
N LEU A 12 1.63 30.18 -12.18
CA LEU A 12 2.93 29.57 -11.90
C LEU A 12 4.01 30.63 -11.63
N ALA A 13 4.02 31.73 -12.39
CA ALA A 13 4.94 32.85 -12.16
C ALA A 13 4.65 33.57 -10.82
N SER A 14 3.38 33.77 -10.47
CA SER A 14 2.99 34.31 -9.15
C SER A 14 3.39 33.38 -8.01
N LEU A 15 3.23 32.06 -8.18
CA LEU A 15 3.65 31.06 -7.21
C LEU A 15 5.18 31.02 -7.10
N ALA A 16 5.92 31.11 -8.19
CA ALA A 16 7.39 31.16 -8.19
C ALA A 16 7.92 32.42 -7.49
N ALA A 17 7.36 33.59 -7.80
CA ALA A 17 7.76 34.87 -7.21
C ALA A 17 7.51 34.93 -5.70
N ARG A 18 6.48 34.22 -5.22
CA ARG A 18 6.17 34.06 -3.79
C ARG A 18 6.95 32.90 -3.14
N ARG A 19 7.87 32.26 -3.89
CA ARG A 19 8.58 31.03 -3.52
C ARG A 19 7.63 29.91 -3.09
N LEU A 20 6.42 29.83 -3.63
CA LEU A 20 5.37 28.86 -3.31
C LEU A 20 5.36 27.63 -4.22
N LEU A 21 6.23 27.58 -5.24
CA LEU A 21 6.55 26.34 -5.94
C LEU A 21 7.47 25.52 -5.05
N PHE A 22 6.97 24.39 -4.56
CA PHE A 22 7.70 23.49 -3.69
C PHE A 22 7.66 22.09 -4.26
N ASN A 23 8.82 21.42 -4.27
CA ASN A 23 8.86 19.97 -4.10
C ASN A 23 8.03 19.65 -2.85
N THR A 24 7.00 18.83 -3.01
CA THR A 24 6.12 18.26 -1.96
C THR A 24 6.36 18.86 -0.58
N ARG A 25 5.67 19.97 -0.27
CA ARG A 25 5.81 20.63 1.05
C ARG A 25 5.42 19.64 2.13
N LEU A 26 6.41 19.19 2.88
CA LEU A 26 6.19 18.51 4.15
C LEU A 26 5.31 19.43 5.01
N ILE A 27 4.09 18.98 5.34
CA ILE A 27 3.33 19.64 6.40
C ILE A 27 4.01 19.28 7.71
N ALA A 28 4.81 20.22 8.20
CA ALA A 28 5.41 20.13 9.52
C ALA A 28 4.29 20.25 10.57
N LEU A 29 3.82 19.11 11.05
CA LEU A 29 3.10 19.04 12.32
C LEU A 29 4.11 19.39 13.43
N ALA A 30 3.61 19.87 14.59
CA ALA A 30 4.45 20.23 15.74
C ALA A 30 5.56 19.18 15.93
N PRO A 31 6.81 19.61 16.25
CA PRO A 31 7.94 18.70 16.29
C PRO A 31 7.57 17.48 17.13
N PRO A 32 7.80 16.26 16.62
CA PRO A 32 7.50 15.07 17.39
C PRO A 32 8.21 15.22 18.74
N PRO A 33 7.55 14.88 19.87
CA PRO A 33 8.24 14.85 21.14
C PRO A 33 9.54 14.05 20.97
N PRO A 34 10.62 14.42 21.68
CA PRO A 34 11.89 13.72 21.59
C PRO A 34 11.64 12.22 21.66
N ALA A 35 12.28 11.47 20.75
CA ALA A 35 12.12 10.01 20.70
C ALA A 35 12.22 9.49 22.13
N PRO A 36 11.23 8.73 22.63
CA PRO A 36 11.29 8.21 23.98
C PRO A 36 12.62 7.49 24.13
N SER A 37 13.31 7.75 25.25
CA SER A 37 14.55 7.09 25.61
C SER A 37 14.31 5.58 25.49
N GLU A 38 14.88 4.97 24.47
CA GLU A 38 14.79 3.55 24.14
C GLU A 38 13.50 2.89 24.64
N THR A 39 12.37 3.10 23.96
CA THR A 39 11.36 2.03 23.93
C THR A 39 11.97 0.89 23.13
N SER A 40 12.81 0.11 23.80
CA SER A 40 13.27 -1.19 23.33
C SER A 40 12.03 -1.94 22.87
N PHE A 41 11.95 -2.23 21.58
CA PHE A 41 10.96 -3.18 21.09
C PHE A 41 11.31 -4.50 21.76
N ALA A 42 10.51 -4.88 22.77
CA ALA A 42 10.77 -6.04 23.61
C ALA A 42 10.61 -7.39 22.88
N GLY A 43 10.45 -7.36 21.55
CA GLY A 43 10.07 -8.48 20.72
C GLY A 43 8.55 -8.61 20.59
N PRO A 44 8.07 -9.57 19.78
CA PRO A 44 6.66 -9.95 19.81
C PRO A 44 6.28 -10.38 21.23
N GLY A 45 5.17 -9.83 21.74
CA GLY A 45 4.64 -10.20 23.04
C GLY A 45 4.12 -11.65 23.05
N PRO A 46 3.72 -12.18 24.23
CA PRO A 46 3.05 -13.47 24.30
C PRO A 46 1.79 -13.46 23.43
N TRP A 47 1.45 -14.60 22.83
CA TRP A 47 0.21 -14.73 22.06
C TRP A 47 -0.99 -14.37 22.93
N ASP A 48 -1.73 -13.34 22.50
CA ASP A 48 -2.90 -12.84 23.21
C ASP A 48 -4.17 -13.34 22.51
N ARG A 49 -4.80 -14.34 23.14
CA ARG A 49 -6.02 -14.96 22.65
C ARG A 49 -7.18 -13.96 22.49
N ALA A 50 -7.24 -12.93 23.33
CA ALA A 50 -8.30 -11.93 23.27
C ALA A 50 -8.26 -11.10 21.98
N THR A 51 -7.13 -11.09 21.26
CA THR A 51 -6.98 -10.34 20.00
C THR A 51 -7.56 -11.05 18.79
N VAL A 52 -7.78 -12.36 18.90
CA VAL A 52 -8.35 -13.21 17.84
C VAL A 52 -9.72 -13.76 18.21
N GLU A 53 -10.17 -13.55 19.44
CA GLU A 53 -11.53 -13.88 19.86
C GLU A 53 -12.52 -12.82 19.36
N ILE A 54 -13.51 -13.28 18.63
CA ILE A 54 -14.61 -12.45 18.13
C ILE A 54 -15.93 -13.01 18.68
N GLN A 55 -16.82 -12.12 19.08
CA GLN A 55 -18.20 -12.47 19.40
C GLN A 55 -19.04 -12.27 18.16
N VAL A 56 -19.71 -13.34 17.73
CA VAL A 56 -20.63 -13.29 16.58
C VAL A 56 -22.03 -13.62 17.07
N ASP A 57 -23.01 -12.84 16.62
CA ASP A 57 -24.40 -13.08 16.95
C ASP A 57 -24.88 -14.40 16.32
N ARG A 58 -25.83 -15.05 16.99
CA ARG A 58 -26.37 -16.33 16.55
C ARG A 58 -26.98 -16.26 15.14
N THR A 59 -27.63 -15.15 14.78
CA THR A 59 -28.30 -14.98 13.48
C THR A 59 -27.29 -15.05 12.35
N SER A 60 -26.16 -14.36 12.49
CA SER A 60 -25.06 -14.38 11.52
C SER A 60 -24.44 -15.77 11.38
N ILE A 61 -24.22 -16.47 12.50
CA ILE A 61 -23.69 -17.84 12.49
C ILE A 61 -24.66 -18.79 11.78
N GLN A 62 -25.96 -18.72 12.09
CA GLN A 62 -26.97 -19.58 11.46
C GLN A 62 -27.08 -19.32 9.96
N GLN A 63 -26.98 -18.05 9.53
CA GLN A 63 -26.95 -17.71 8.11
C GLN A 63 -25.72 -18.29 7.41
N TRP A 64 -24.54 -18.24 8.03
CA TRP A 64 -23.31 -18.83 7.47
C TRP A 64 -23.35 -20.35 7.39
N LEU A 65 -23.83 -21.02 8.44
CA LEU A 65 -23.98 -22.48 8.47
C LEU A 65 -25.01 -22.95 7.44
N ALA A 66 -26.15 -22.25 7.32
CA ALA A 66 -27.16 -22.54 6.31
C ALA A 66 -26.64 -22.33 4.88
N ALA A 67 -25.84 -21.29 4.64
CA ALA A 67 -25.21 -21.05 3.34
C ALA A 67 -24.19 -22.14 2.95
N ASN A 68 -23.58 -22.81 3.94
CA ASN A 68 -22.62 -23.89 3.75
C ASN A 68 -23.24 -25.30 3.82
N GLY A 69 -24.57 -25.40 3.92
CA GLY A 69 -25.28 -26.68 3.96
C GLY A 69 -25.18 -27.45 5.29
N GLU A 70 -24.68 -26.81 6.35
CA GLU A 70 -24.59 -27.41 7.69
C GLU A 70 -25.81 -27.00 8.53
N VAL A 71 -26.65 -27.97 8.89
CA VAL A 71 -27.80 -27.74 9.78
C VAL A 71 -27.42 -28.17 11.19
N SER A 72 -27.03 -27.20 12.02
CA SER A 72 -26.78 -27.42 13.45
C SER A 72 -28.12 -27.57 14.20
N SER A 73 -28.38 -28.77 14.72
CA SER A 73 -29.56 -29.14 15.51
C SER A 73 -29.25 -29.25 17.02
N GLN A 74 -28.52 -28.27 17.55
CA GLN A 74 -28.32 -28.15 19.01
C GLN A 74 -28.91 -26.84 19.52
N GLU A 75 -29.81 -26.98 20.50
CA GLU A 75 -30.40 -25.89 21.29
C GLU A 75 -29.38 -25.46 22.37
N ASP A 76 -28.44 -24.60 21.99
CA ASP A 76 -27.66 -23.81 22.96
C ASP A 76 -28.41 -22.50 23.25
N ASP A 77 -28.58 -22.19 24.54
CA ASP A 77 -29.35 -21.06 25.10
C ASP A 77 -28.62 -19.70 25.03
N GLU A 78 -27.44 -19.64 24.39
CA GLU A 78 -26.61 -18.42 24.32
C GLU A 78 -26.93 -17.53 23.11
N ALA A 79 -27.08 -16.22 23.35
CA ALA A 79 -27.41 -15.21 22.33
C ALA A 79 -26.23 -14.87 21.39
N SER A 80 -24.99 -15.10 21.84
CA SER A 80 -23.75 -14.82 21.12
C SER A 80 -22.77 -15.96 21.36
N ARG A 81 -21.98 -16.30 20.34
CA ARG A 81 -20.94 -17.32 20.46
C ARG A 81 -19.56 -16.71 20.29
N GLU A 82 -18.63 -17.13 21.14
CA GLU A 82 -17.22 -16.78 21.01
C GLU A 82 -16.54 -17.69 19.99
N LEU A 83 -15.88 -17.08 19.00
CA LEU A 83 -15.14 -17.75 17.94
C LEU A 83 -13.69 -17.26 17.93
N ILE A 84 -12.78 -18.12 17.47
CA ILE A 84 -11.36 -17.78 17.29
C ILE A 84 -11.07 -17.59 15.81
N LEU A 85 -10.53 -16.44 15.44
CA LEU A 85 -10.14 -16.11 14.06
C LEU A 85 -8.78 -16.74 13.71
N PHE A 86 -8.80 -17.82 12.93
CA PHE A 86 -7.59 -18.49 12.42
C PHE A 86 -7.14 -18.01 11.04
N SER A 87 -7.91 -17.15 10.36
CA SER A 87 -7.64 -16.67 9.00
C SER A 87 -7.11 -15.22 8.94
N GLY A 88 -6.69 -14.66 10.08
CA GLY A 88 -6.13 -13.32 10.17
C GLY A 88 -4.69 -13.23 9.64
N ASN A 89 -4.32 -12.06 9.11
CA ASN A 89 -2.98 -11.78 8.58
C ASN A 89 -2.09 -10.94 9.53
N ASP A 90 -2.47 -10.81 10.82
CA ASP A 90 -1.62 -10.18 11.85
C ASP A 90 -0.64 -11.21 12.43
N TYR A 91 0.31 -11.65 11.60
CA TYR A 91 1.21 -12.78 11.89
C TYR A 91 2.04 -12.63 13.17
N MET A 92 2.35 -11.39 13.55
CA MET A 92 3.19 -11.07 14.70
C MET A 92 2.39 -10.47 15.86
N CYS A 93 1.05 -10.44 15.75
CA CYS A 93 0.13 -9.83 16.71
C CYS A 93 0.53 -8.38 17.07
N LEU A 94 1.03 -7.62 16.10
CA LEU A 94 1.56 -6.27 16.36
C LEU A 94 0.44 -5.22 16.42
N SER A 95 -0.75 -5.53 15.89
CA SER A 95 -1.89 -4.60 15.92
C SER A 95 -2.32 -4.24 17.35
N SER A 96 -2.20 -5.18 18.28
CA SER A 96 -2.56 -5.02 19.69
C SER A 96 -1.38 -4.63 20.59
N HIS A 97 -0.15 -4.62 20.05
CA HIS A 97 1.06 -4.40 20.84
C HIS A 97 1.03 -3.00 21.51
N PRO A 98 1.32 -2.90 22.82
CA PRO A 98 1.21 -1.64 23.57
C PRO A 98 1.97 -0.47 22.93
N ALA A 99 3.20 -0.71 22.45
CA ALA A 99 3.98 0.32 21.77
C ALA A 99 3.33 0.84 20.47
N VAL A 100 2.64 -0.03 19.71
CA VAL A 100 1.94 0.35 18.48
C VAL A 100 0.68 1.15 18.81
N ARG A 101 -0.09 0.69 19.81
CA ARG A 101 -1.28 1.40 20.32
C ARG A 101 -0.91 2.79 20.86
N GLU A 102 0.15 2.88 21.65
CA GLU A 102 0.65 4.16 22.16
C GLU A 102 1.10 5.09 21.03
N ALA A 103 1.83 4.58 20.03
CA ALA A 103 2.24 5.38 18.88
C ALA A 103 1.03 5.87 18.09
N ALA A 104 0.03 5.01 17.86
CA ALA A 104 -1.21 5.37 17.19
C ALA A 104 -1.98 6.45 17.98
N VAL A 105 -2.15 6.28 19.29
CA VAL A 105 -2.77 7.29 20.16
C VAL A 105 -1.97 8.59 20.13
N LYS A 106 -0.63 8.57 20.23
CA LYS A 106 0.22 9.76 20.13
C LYS A 106 0.04 10.48 18.79
N VAL A 107 0.07 9.76 17.66
CA VAL A 107 -0.12 10.35 16.32
C VAL A 107 -1.53 10.93 16.18
N LEU A 108 -2.55 10.23 16.68
CA LEU A 108 -3.92 10.73 16.71
C LEU A 108 -4.00 11.98 17.59
N THR A 109 -3.52 11.95 18.83
CA THR A 109 -3.52 13.09 19.76
C THR A 109 -2.69 14.27 19.28
N ILE A 110 -1.59 14.07 18.53
CA ILE A 110 -0.79 15.17 17.97
C ILE A 110 -1.45 15.73 16.71
N SER A 111 -2.02 14.88 15.86
CA SER A 111 -2.87 15.33 14.74
C SER A 111 -4.13 16.05 15.24
N PHE A 112 -4.61 15.68 16.44
CA PHE A 112 -5.72 16.27 17.20
C PHE A 112 -5.28 17.27 18.27
N ALA A 113 -4.01 17.66 18.36
CA ALA A 113 -3.56 18.64 19.34
C ALA A 113 -4.14 20.05 19.03
N ILE A 114 -4.90 20.16 17.95
CA ILE A 114 -6.00 21.12 17.82
C ILE A 114 -7.28 20.47 18.42
N ARG A 115 -7.33 20.47 19.76
CA ARG A 115 -8.50 20.39 20.66
C ARG A 115 -9.37 19.13 20.67
N THR A 116 -9.31 18.39 21.78
CA THR A 116 -10.39 17.57 22.41
C THR A 116 -11.14 16.55 21.56
N VAL A 117 -11.42 15.38 22.15
CA VAL A 117 -12.22 14.27 21.58
C VAL A 117 -13.61 14.73 21.03
N ALA A 118 -14.14 15.87 21.47
CA ALA A 118 -15.35 16.49 20.92
C ALA A 118 -15.18 17.07 19.49
N ALA A 119 -14.00 17.53 19.09
CA ALA A 119 -13.76 18.14 17.78
C ALA A 119 -13.69 17.11 16.63
N ALA A 120 -13.49 15.82 16.94
CA ALA A 120 -13.52 14.75 15.93
C ALA A 120 -14.91 14.64 15.27
N GLN A 121 -15.97 14.95 16.03
CA GLN A 121 -17.33 14.99 15.52
C GLN A 121 -17.63 16.27 14.72
N GLU A 122 -16.83 17.33 14.87
CA GLU A 122 -17.12 18.66 14.31
C GLU A 122 -16.18 19.06 13.14
N TYR A 123 -14.94 18.55 13.08
CA TYR A 123 -13.92 19.01 12.11
C TYR A 123 -13.27 17.92 11.23
N GLY A 124 -13.60 16.64 11.43
CA GLY A 124 -13.18 15.52 10.56
C GLY A 124 -11.76 14.98 10.81
N MET A 125 -11.50 13.75 10.36
CA MET A 125 -10.27 12.96 10.60
C MET A 125 -9.48 12.74 9.29
N GLY A 126 -8.15 12.87 9.32
CA GLY A 126 -7.23 12.44 8.24
C GLY A 126 -6.50 13.58 7.49
N PRO A 127 -5.53 13.24 6.63
CA PRO A 127 -4.89 14.20 5.72
C PRO A 127 -5.95 14.89 4.84
N ARG A 128 -5.88 16.23 4.73
CA ARG A 128 -6.92 17.05 4.07
C ARG A 128 -6.82 17.04 2.53
N GLY A 129 -6.04 16.12 1.96
CA GLY A 129 -5.82 15.97 0.53
C GLY A 129 -4.75 14.92 0.19
N SER A 130 -4.36 14.84 -1.08
CA SER A 130 -3.32 13.92 -1.56
C SER A 130 -1.93 14.31 -1.04
N SER A 131 -1.00 13.35 -1.04
CA SER A 131 0.41 13.59 -0.65
C SER A 131 1.03 14.77 -1.38
N LEU A 132 0.68 14.97 -2.66
CA LEU A 132 1.16 16.06 -3.50
C LEU A 132 0.65 17.45 -3.09
N ILE A 133 -0.54 17.54 -2.50
CA ILE A 133 -1.20 18.83 -2.23
C ILE A 133 -1.09 19.20 -0.75
N CYS A 134 -1.65 18.37 0.13
CA CYS A 134 -1.72 18.68 1.56
C CYS A 134 -1.92 17.45 2.46
N GLY A 135 -1.51 16.27 1.98
CA GLY A 135 -1.63 15.00 2.71
C GLY A 135 -0.33 14.44 3.24
N TYR A 136 0.82 14.94 2.76
CA TYR A 136 2.12 14.40 3.15
C TYR A 136 2.66 15.13 4.40
N THR A 137 2.81 14.37 5.48
CA THR A 137 3.23 14.88 6.80
C THR A 137 4.59 14.34 7.20
N THR A 138 5.22 14.94 8.21
CA THR A 138 6.48 14.44 8.80
C THR A 138 6.42 12.96 9.20
N TYR A 139 5.25 12.47 9.64
CA TYR A 139 5.09 11.06 10.01
C TYR A 139 5.19 10.11 8.82
N HIS A 140 4.68 10.49 7.64
CA HIS A 140 4.83 9.67 6.43
C HIS A 140 6.31 9.53 6.06
N LYS A 141 7.05 10.65 6.08
CA LYS A 141 8.48 10.66 5.83
C LYS A 141 9.28 9.80 6.82
N LEU A 142 8.97 9.89 8.11
CA LEU A 142 9.64 9.08 9.14
C LEU A 142 9.39 7.57 8.94
N VAL A 143 8.18 7.19 8.52
CA VAL A 143 7.85 5.79 8.19
C VAL A 143 8.63 5.34 6.95
N GLU A 144 8.66 6.14 5.89
CA GLU A 144 9.43 5.85 4.67
C GLU A 144 10.92 5.68 4.98
N GLU A 145 11.54 6.60 5.72
CA GLU A 145 12.94 6.49 6.13
C GLU A 145 13.22 5.25 6.99
N SER A 146 12.30 4.91 7.89
CA SER A 146 12.43 3.74 8.76
C SER A 146 12.31 2.44 7.95
N LEU A 147 11.38 2.37 6.99
CA LEU A 147 11.20 1.23 6.10
C LEU A 147 12.38 1.09 5.13
N ALA A 148 12.90 2.19 4.58
CA ALA A 148 14.11 2.19 3.75
C ALA A 148 15.32 1.61 4.50
N LYS A 149 15.52 2.05 5.75
CA LYS A 149 16.57 1.51 6.64
C LYS A 149 16.37 0.02 6.94
N LEU A 150 15.14 -0.39 7.26
CA LEU A 150 14.80 -1.78 7.57
C LEU A 150 15.12 -2.70 6.38
N GLN A 151 14.74 -2.28 5.17
CA GLN A 151 14.95 -3.04 3.94
C GLN A 151 16.33 -2.84 3.31
N LYS A 152 17.19 -2.01 3.92
CA LYS A 152 18.52 -1.63 3.41
C LYS A 152 18.45 -1.10 1.98
N LYS A 153 17.50 -0.19 1.72
CA LYS A 153 17.29 0.50 0.43
C LYS A 153 17.57 1.99 0.59
N GLU A 154 17.84 2.65 -0.55
CA GLU A 154 18.16 4.07 -0.59
C GLU A 154 16.96 4.94 -0.23
N ASP A 155 15.75 4.53 -0.65
CA ASP A 155 14.51 5.25 -0.42
C ASP A 155 13.30 4.29 -0.35
N CYS A 156 12.16 4.79 0.14
CA CYS A 156 10.90 4.06 0.22
C CYS A 156 9.73 5.00 -0.10
N LEU A 157 8.77 4.52 -0.90
CA LEU A 157 7.54 5.26 -1.18
C LEU A 157 6.36 4.56 -0.51
N LEU A 158 5.65 5.29 0.34
CA LEU A 158 4.47 4.77 1.03
C LEU A 158 3.23 4.85 0.13
N CYS A 159 2.55 3.72 0.00
CA CYS A 159 1.26 3.62 -0.69
C CYS A 159 0.16 3.24 0.31
N PRO A 160 -1.11 3.62 0.05
CA PRO A 160 -2.23 3.30 0.96
C PRO A 160 -2.40 1.82 1.25
N THR A 161 -2.14 0.96 0.25
CA THR A 161 -2.22 -0.50 0.37
C THR A 161 -1.15 -1.19 -0.48
N GLY A 162 -0.82 -2.44 -0.16
CA GLY A 162 0.05 -3.28 -1.00
C GLY A 162 -0.52 -3.49 -2.41
N PHE A 163 -1.86 -3.52 -2.56
CA PHE A 163 -2.50 -3.56 -3.86
C PHE A 163 -2.13 -2.32 -4.70
N SER A 164 -2.34 -1.12 -4.12
CA SER A 164 -2.02 0.14 -4.81
C SER A 164 -0.53 0.28 -5.13
N ALA A 165 0.35 -0.22 -4.26
CA ALA A 165 1.79 -0.21 -4.49
C ALA A 165 2.15 -1.05 -5.72
N ASN A 166 1.62 -2.28 -5.83
CA ASN A 166 1.89 -3.16 -6.96
C ASN A 166 1.35 -2.56 -8.27
N THR A 167 0.11 -2.08 -8.29
CA THR A 167 -0.46 -1.45 -9.50
C THR A 167 0.31 -0.21 -9.93
N ALA A 168 0.72 0.64 -8.98
CA ALA A 168 1.51 1.83 -9.27
C ALA A 168 2.89 1.47 -9.80
N LEU A 169 3.56 0.47 -9.22
CA LEU A 169 4.85 -0.02 -9.68
C LEU A 169 4.77 -0.56 -11.11
N MET A 170 3.79 -1.41 -11.41
CA MET A 170 3.63 -1.97 -12.76
C MET A 170 3.35 -0.87 -13.79
N THR A 171 2.53 0.12 -13.43
CA THR A 171 2.23 1.28 -14.28
C THR A 171 3.47 2.13 -14.55
N ALA A 172 4.26 2.41 -13.52
CA ALA A 172 5.53 3.13 -13.64
C ALA A 172 6.54 2.35 -14.51
N LEU A 173 6.62 1.03 -14.34
CA LEU A 173 7.42 0.15 -15.17
C LEU A 173 6.98 0.19 -16.63
N GLY A 174 5.69 0.05 -16.95
CA GLY A 174 5.20 0.18 -18.32
C GLY A 174 5.55 1.53 -18.95
N SER A 175 5.52 2.60 -18.16
CA SER A 175 5.84 3.95 -18.61
C SER A 175 7.35 4.25 -18.69
N ILE A 176 8.22 3.40 -18.12
CA ILE A 176 9.67 3.63 -18.11
C ILE A 176 10.28 3.68 -19.51
N SER A 177 9.74 2.94 -20.48
CA SER A 177 10.18 3.10 -21.87
C SER A 177 9.94 4.51 -22.40
N SER A 178 8.87 5.15 -21.96
CA SER A 178 8.60 6.55 -22.29
C SER A 178 9.52 7.53 -21.56
N LEU A 179 9.96 7.20 -20.34
CA LEU A 179 10.79 8.07 -19.50
C LEU A 179 12.29 7.96 -19.82
N LEU A 180 12.78 6.77 -20.14
CA LEU A 180 14.18 6.51 -20.50
C LEU A 180 14.52 6.87 -21.96
N ALA A 181 13.53 7.27 -22.76
CA ALA A 181 13.76 7.87 -24.07
C ALA A 181 14.31 9.30 -23.91
N ALA A 182 15.47 9.43 -23.24
CA ALA A 182 16.14 10.70 -23.01
C ALA A 182 16.45 11.38 -24.35
N GLY A 183 15.65 12.40 -24.71
CA GLY A 183 15.85 13.20 -25.93
C GLY A 183 15.32 12.59 -27.23
N ARG A 184 14.57 11.47 -27.19
CA ARG A 184 13.85 10.97 -28.37
C ARG A 184 12.39 10.68 -28.04
N LYS A 185 11.49 10.87 -29.01
CA LYS A 185 10.13 10.36 -28.87
C LYS A 185 10.25 8.83 -28.78
N PRO A 186 9.68 8.18 -27.76
CA PRO A 186 9.62 6.72 -27.73
C PRO A 186 8.97 6.27 -29.04
N ALA A 187 9.58 5.30 -29.72
CA ALA A 187 8.89 4.68 -30.85
C ALA A 187 7.60 4.05 -30.31
N GLU A 188 6.49 4.11 -31.06
CA GLU A 188 5.22 3.49 -30.61
C GLU A 188 5.37 1.98 -30.33
N ASP A 189 6.43 1.37 -30.86
CA ASP A 189 6.76 -0.04 -30.70
C ASP A 189 7.72 -0.36 -29.53
N GLU A 190 8.21 0.64 -28.79
CA GLU A 190 9.18 0.41 -27.72
C GLU A 190 8.50 -0.02 -26.40
N ARG A 191 8.18 -1.32 -26.34
CA ARG A 191 7.50 -1.96 -25.21
C ARG A 191 8.48 -2.65 -24.26
N ILE A 192 8.00 -2.92 -23.05
CA ILE A 192 8.74 -3.69 -22.03
C ILE A 192 8.17 -5.11 -21.97
N ALA A 193 9.06 -6.10 -21.95
CA ALA A 193 8.71 -7.48 -21.70
C ALA A 193 8.61 -7.72 -20.19
N ILE A 194 7.44 -8.13 -19.71
CA ILE A 194 7.21 -8.46 -18.30
C ILE A 194 7.05 -9.98 -18.19
N PHE A 195 7.91 -10.64 -17.42
CA PHE A 195 7.84 -12.08 -17.15
C PHE A 195 7.23 -12.28 -15.77
N SER A 196 5.99 -12.76 -15.71
CA SER A 196 5.24 -12.95 -14.46
C SER A 196 5.15 -14.42 -14.09
N ASP A 197 5.35 -14.73 -12.81
CA ASP A 197 5.03 -16.06 -12.27
C ASP A 197 3.52 -16.31 -12.38
N ALA A 198 3.12 -17.56 -12.65
CA ALA A 198 1.74 -17.99 -12.79
C ALA A 198 0.90 -17.81 -11.50
N LEU A 199 1.53 -17.84 -10.33
CA LEU A 199 0.88 -17.69 -9.02
C LEU A 199 1.18 -16.34 -8.35
N ASN A 200 1.54 -15.33 -9.15
CA ASN A 200 1.65 -13.96 -8.63
C ASN A 200 0.32 -13.47 -8.07
N HIS A 201 0.39 -12.64 -7.03
CA HIS A 201 -0.77 -12.04 -6.39
C HIS A 201 -1.63 -11.23 -7.39
N ALA A 202 -2.95 -11.24 -7.19
CA ALA A 202 -3.92 -10.63 -8.11
C ALA A 202 -3.63 -9.13 -8.39
N SER A 203 -3.17 -8.38 -7.38
CA SER A 203 -2.80 -6.97 -7.54
C SER A 203 -1.70 -6.75 -8.58
N THR A 204 -0.73 -7.67 -8.67
CA THR A 204 0.35 -7.61 -9.63
C THR A 204 -0.17 -7.92 -11.03
N ILE A 205 -1.02 -8.95 -11.15
CA ILE A 205 -1.67 -9.32 -12.42
C ILE A 205 -2.52 -8.16 -12.96
N ASP A 206 -3.29 -7.50 -12.10
CA ASP A 206 -4.11 -6.36 -12.49
C ASP A 206 -3.26 -5.18 -12.97
N GLY A 207 -2.13 -4.90 -12.30
CA GLY A 207 -1.15 -3.92 -12.74
C GLY A 207 -0.56 -4.25 -14.11
N ILE A 208 -0.20 -5.52 -14.36
CA ILE A 208 0.30 -5.99 -15.67
C ILE A 208 -0.75 -5.80 -16.76
N ARG A 209 -1.98 -6.25 -16.52
CA ARG A 209 -3.08 -6.16 -17.48
C ARG A 209 -3.39 -4.71 -17.85
N LEU A 210 -3.26 -3.78 -16.90
CA LEU A 210 -3.46 -2.37 -17.15
C LEU A 210 -2.44 -1.83 -18.17
N VAL A 211 -1.15 -2.12 -17.98
CA VAL A 211 -0.09 -1.64 -18.89
C VAL A 211 -0.10 -2.36 -20.24
N GLU A 212 -0.53 -3.62 -20.29
CA GLU A 212 -0.75 -4.33 -21.55
C GLU A 212 -1.87 -3.71 -22.38
N ARG A 213 -3.00 -3.34 -21.74
CA ARG A 213 -4.11 -2.63 -22.41
C ARG A 213 -3.71 -1.24 -22.91
N GLN A 214 -2.74 -0.61 -22.26
CA GLN A 214 -2.16 0.67 -22.70
C GLN A 214 -1.09 0.49 -23.78
N HIS A 215 -0.85 -0.74 -24.25
CA HIS A 215 0.18 -1.11 -25.22
C HIS A 215 1.62 -0.71 -24.81
N GLN A 216 1.86 -0.56 -23.50
CA GLN A 216 3.16 -0.16 -22.95
C GLN A 216 4.06 -1.35 -22.61
N ALA A 217 3.46 -2.51 -22.34
CA ALA A 217 4.16 -3.74 -22.00
C ALA A 217 3.55 -4.96 -22.71
N VAL A 218 4.31 -6.03 -22.75
CA VAL A 218 3.89 -7.36 -23.21
C VAL A 218 4.21 -8.34 -22.10
N ALA A 219 3.22 -9.07 -21.60
CA ALA A 219 3.42 -10.04 -20.54
C ALA A 219 3.68 -11.46 -21.07
N PHE A 220 4.58 -12.16 -20.40
CA PHE A 220 4.85 -13.59 -20.57
C PHE A 220 4.66 -14.26 -19.21
N VAL A 221 3.84 -15.29 -19.14
CA VAL A 221 3.60 -16.04 -17.91
C VAL A 221 4.46 -17.30 -17.91
N TYR A 222 5.35 -17.41 -16.93
CA TYR A 222 6.14 -18.63 -16.71
C TYR A 222 5.51 -19.50 -15.63
N LYS A 223 5.87 -20.79 -15.61
CA LYS A 223 5.30 -21.75 -14.66
C LYS A 223 5.84 -21.46 -13.27
N HIS A 224 5.00 -21.67 -12.25
CA HIS A 224 5.36 -21.34 -10.88
C HIS A 224 6.68 -22.00 -10.46
N CYS A 225 7.63 -21.19 -9.98
CA CYS A 225 8.98 -21.63 -9.59
C CYS A 225 9.77 -22.39 -10.68
N ASP A 226 9.41 -22.28 -11.96
CA ASP A 226 10.10 -22.98 -13.06
C ASP A 226 11.14 -22.06 -13.74
N MET A 227 12.37 -22.13 -13.23
CA MET A 227 13.49 -21.34 -13.77
C MET A 227 13.88 -21.74 -15.20
N SER A 228 13.66 -23.01 -15.59
CA SER A 228 13.96 -23.47 -16.95
C SER A 228 12.98 -22.89 -17.96
N HIS A 229 11.70 -22.83 -17.61
CA HIS A 229 10.70 -22.17 -18.45
C HIS A 229 10.95 -20.66 -18.52
N LEU A 230 11.32 -20.02 -17.41
CA LEU A 230 11.69 -18.60 -17.41
C LEU A 230 12.89 -18.32 -18.33
N ASP A 231 13.95 -19.12 -18.25
CA ASP A 231 15.15 -18.97 -19.10
C ASP A 231 14.83 -19.15 -20.60
N PHE A 232 13.97 -20.11 -20.93
CA PHE A 232 13.47 -20.30 -22.29
C PHE A 232 12.71 -19.06 -22.80
N LEU A 233 11.84 -18.47 -21.97
CA LEU A 233 11.09 -17.27 -22.35
C LEU A 233 12.01 -16.05 -22.48
N LEU A 234 12.98 -15.90 -21.59
CA LEU A 234 13.95 -14.80 -21.62
C LEU A 234 14.84 -14.87 -22.88
N SER A 235 15.35 -16.04 -23.22
CA SER A 235 16.20 -16.26 -24.42
C SER A 235 15.42 -16.09 -25.72
N SER A 236 14.14 -16.46 -25.75
CA SER A 236 13.27 -16.33 -26.93
C SER A 236 12.74 -14.91 -27.15
N CYS A 237 12.84 -14.03 -26.15
CA CYS A 237 12.26 -12.70 -26.21
C CYS A 237 13.20 -11.69 -26.91
N PRO A 238 12.77 -11.06 -28.02
CA PRO A 238 13.60 -10.11 -28.78
C PRO A 238 13.62 -8.69 -28.19
N MET A 239 12.82 -8.40 -27.16
CA MET A 239 12.74 -7.06 -26.56
C MET A 239 13.99 -6.75 -25.74
N GLU A 240 14.48 -5.52 -25.85
CA GLU A 240 15.68 -5.06 -25.14
C GLU A 240 15.43 -4.93 -23.62
N LYS A 241 14.26 -4.40 -23.25
CA LYS A 241 13.89 -4.13 -21.86
C LYS A 241 13.04 -5.29 -21.32
N LYS A 242 13.61 -6.01 -20.34
CA LYS A 242 12.99 -7.19 -19.72
C LYS A 242 12.91 -7.00 -18.22
N VAL A 243 11.76 -7.34 -17.64
CA VAL A 243 11.52 -7.29 -16.19
C VAL A 243 10.93 -8.62 -15.74
N VAL A 244 11.53 -9.23 -14.73
CA VAL A 244 10.98 -10.45 -14.10
C VAL A 244 10.25 -10.05 -12.82
N VAL A 245 9.02 -10.51 -12.67
CA VAL A 245 8.15 -10.23 -11.53
C VAL A 245 7.75 -11.53 -10.88
N THR A 246 8.12 -11.69 -9.61
CA THR A 246 7.80 -12.85 -8.78
C THR A 246 7.40 -12.38 -7.40
N ASP A 247 6.40 -13.03 -6.82
CA ASP A 247 6.08 -12.91 -5.41
C ASP A 247 6.97 -13.86 -4.60
N ARG A 248 7.26 -13.49 -3.36
CA ARG A 248 7.98 -14.33 -2.40
C ARG A 248 7.05 -15.25 -1.62
N GLN A 249 5.76 -14.90 -1.54
CA GLN A 249 4.78 -15.67 -0.80
C GLN A 249 3.55 -15.88 -1.68
N VAL A 250 3.22 -17.15 -1.96
CA VAL A 250 1.96 -17.49 -2.62
C VAL A 250 0.87 -17.49 -1.57
N THR A 251 -0.02 -16.51 -1.61
CA THR A 251 -1.24 -16.53 -0.81
C THR A 251 -2.17 -17.58 -1.41
N CYS A 252 -2.32 -18.73 -0.75
CA CYS A 252 -3.31 -19.72 -1.14
C CYS A 252 -4.71 -19.09 -1.02
N HIS A 253 -5.41 -18.92 -2.14
CA HIS A 253 -6.83 -18.59 -2.20
C HIS A 253 -7.63 -19.85 -2.53
#